data_AF-A0A948JBI3-F1
#
_entry.id   AF-A0A948JBI3-F1
#
_cell.length_a   1.000
_cell.length_b   1.000
_cell.length_c   1.000
_cell.angle_alpha   90.00
_cell.angle_beta   90.00
_cell.angle_gamma   90.00
#
_symmetry.space_group_name_H-M   'P 1'
#
loop_
_entity.id
_entity.type
_entity.pdbx_description
1 polymer ?
#
loop_
_entity_poly.entity_id
_entity_poly.type
_entity_poly.pdbx_seq_one_letter_code
_entity_poly.pdbx_strand_id
1 'polypeptide(L)'
;MFLPVDIYKKTLRVLGFIFICVGLLFGYTALQAILDPNVTINLNGIVRNDIEAKMGNLILPIIFVLIGLLLCLAKGETLANVHKIRESFWSIFHGK
;
A
#
# COMPACT_ATOMS: atom_id res chain seq x y z
N MET A 1 1.49 11.75 21.97
CA MET A 1 1.83 13.04 21.34
C MET A 1 0.73 13.38 20.34
N PHE A 2 -0.05 14.42 20.58
CA PHE A 2 -1.15 14.83 19.70
C PHE A 2 -0.56 15.54 18.48
N LEU A 3 -0.65 14.91 17.30
CA LEU A 3 -0.23 15.53 16.05
C LEU A 3 -1.34 16.46 15.57
N PRO A 4 -1.06 17.74 15.25
CA PRO A 4 -2.03 18.62 14.62
C PRO A 4 -2.63 17.97 13.38
N VAL A 5 -3.93 18.16 13.14
CA VAL A 5 -4.66 17.55 12.02
C VAL A 5 -4.00 17.85 10.68
N ASP A 6 -3.44 19.05 10.51
CA ASP A 6 -2.74 19.44 9.27
C ASP A 6 -1.43 18.68 9.07
N ILE A 7 -0.68 18.44 10.15
CA ILE A 7 0.54 17.63 10.10
C ILE A 7 0.17 16.17 9.81
N TYR A 8 -0.86 15.65 10.48
CA TYR A 8 -1.35 14.29 10.26
C TYR A 8 -1.78 14.05 8.80
N LYS A 9 -2.53 14.99 8.20
CA LYS A 9 -2.92 14.94 6.79
C LYS A 9 -1.72 14.93 5.86
N LYS A 10 -0.73 15.80 6.10
CA LYS A 10 0.51 15.83 5.31
C LYS A 10 1.29 14.52 5.42
N THR A 11 1.42 13.97 6.63
CA THR A 11 2.10 12.69 6.86
C THR A 11 1.41 11.54 6.12
N LEU A 12 0.08 11.46 6.16
CA LEU A 12 -0.66 10.43 5.41
C LEU A 12 -0.50 10.56 3.90
N ARG A 13 -0.45 11.78 3.36
CA ARG A 13 -0.17 11.99 1.93
C ARG A 13 1.24 11.57 1.54
N VAL A 14 2.24 11.86 2.37
CA VAL A 14 3.62 11.42 2.15
C VAL A 14 3.70 9.89 2.20
N LEU A 15 3.04 9.27 3.18
CA LEU A 15 2.97 7.82 3.28
C LEU A 15 2.27 7.20 2.06
N GLY A 16 1.18 7.82 1.58
CA GLY A 16 0.50 7.43 0.36
C GLY A 16 1.41 7.48 -0.86
N PHE A 17 2.20 8.55 -0.99
CA PHE A 17 3.19 8.70 -2.06
C PHE A 17 4.27 7.61 -2.00
N ILE A 18 4.77 7.29 -0.81
CA ILE A 18 5.73 6.19 -0.60
C ILE A 18 5.12 4.86 -1.07
N PHE A 19 3.86 4.57 -0.71
CA PHE A 19 3.18 3.36 -1.18
C PHE A 19 3.03 3.30 -2.70
N ILE A 20 2.74 4.43 -3.35
CA ILE A 20 2.71 4.50 -4.82
C ILE A 20 4.10 4.19 -5.40
N CYS A 21 5.15 4.85 -4.91
CA CYS A 21 6.52 4.62 -5.39
C CYS A 21 6.95 3.16 -5.22
N VAL A 22 6.70 2.58 -4.04
CA VAL A 22 7.00 1.18 -3.74
C VAL A 22 6.19 0.25 -4.66
N GLY A 23 4.89 0.51 -4.82
CA GLY A 23 4.03 -0.25 -5.72
C GLY A 23 4.50 -0.20 -7.17
N LEU A 24 4.97 0.95 -7.66
CA LEU A 24 5.53 1.09 -9.01
C LEU A 24 6.86 0.34 -9.17
N LEU A 25 7.75 0.40 -8.17
CA LEU A 25 9.02 -0.33 -8.19
C LEU A 25 8.78 -1.85 -8.23
N PHE A 26 7.92 -2.35 -7.35
CA PHE A 26 7.55 -3.77 -7.36
C PHE A 26 6.81 -4.16 -8.64
N GLY A 27 5.93 -3.29 -9.14
CA GLY A 27 5.22 -3.50 -10.40
C GLY A 27 6.17 -3.63 -11.59
N TYR A 28 7.20 -2.79 -11.63
CA TYR A 28 8.24 -2.86 -12.65
C TYR A 28 8.99 -4.20 -12.59
N THR A 29 9.42 -4.64 -11.40
CA THR A 29 10.09 -5.95 -11.24
C THR A 29 9.18 -7.12 -11.59
N ALA A 30 7.88 -7.04 -11.28
CA ALA A 30 6.90 -8.06 -11.63
C ALA A 30 6.68 -8.13 -13.14
N LEU A 31 6.64 -6.99 -13.84
CA LEU A 31 6.57 -6.95 -15.30
C LEU A 31 7.80 -7.57 -15.95
N GLN A 32 9.01 -7.28 -15.44
CA GLN A 32 10.22 -7.95 -15.90
C GLN A 32 10.15 -9.46 -15.70
N ALA A 33 9.71 -9.92 -14.53
CA ALA A 33 9.56 -11.34 -14.23
C ALA A 33 8.56 -12.05 -15.15
N ILE A 34 7.48 -11.37 -15.56
CA ILE A 34 6.49 -11.89 -16.51
C ILE A 34 7.10 -12.08 -17.90
N LEU A 35 7.91 -11.12 -18.35
CA LEU A 35 8.51 -11.12 -19.68
C LEU A 35 9.76 -12.00 -19.79
N ASP A 36 10.38 -12.34 -18.66
CA ASP A 36 11.55 -13.23 -18.63
C ASP A 36 11.12 -14.71 -18.67
N PRO A 37 11.45 -15.45 -19.74
CA PRO A 37 11.12 -16.87 -19.86
C PRO A 37 11.92 -17.78 -18.91
N ASN A 38 12.95 -17.29 -18.24
CA ASN A 38 13.77 -18.09 -17.31
C ASN A 38 13.30 -17.98 -15.86
N VAL A 39 12.48 -16.98 -15.54
CA VAL A 39 11.95 -16.82 -14.18
C VAL A 39 10.85 -17.85 -13.95
N THR A 40 11.01 -18.66 -12.91
CA THR A 40 9.98 -19.60 -12.46
C THR A 40 9.45 -19.19 -11.11
N ILE A 41 8.17 -19.46 -10.86
CA ILE A 41 7.49 -19.17 -9.60
C ILE A 41 6.93 -20.46 -9.05
N ASN A 42 7.04 -20.59 -7.73
CA ASN A 42 6.49 -21.72 -7.00
C ASN A 42 5.07 -21.38 -6.53
N LEU A 43 4.08 -22.03 -7.11
CA LEU A 43 2.69 -21.95 -6.68
C LEU A 43 2.31 -23.29 -6.04
N ASN A 44 2.07 -23.27 -4.73
CA ASN A 44 1.65 -24.45 -3.96
C ASN A 44 2.59 -25.67 -4.11
N GLY A 45 3.91 -25.45 -4.17
CA GLY A 45 4.91 -26.50 -4.33
C GLY A 45 5.22 -26.86 -5.79
N ILE A 46 4.47 -26.33 -6.75
CA ILE A 46 4.66 -26.59 -8.18
C ILE A 46 5.38 -25.40 -8.81
N VAL A 47 6.55 -25.68 -9.40
CA VAL A 47 7.32 -24.69 -10.16
C VAL A 47 6.64 -24.49 -11.51
N ARG A 48 6.18 -23.28 -11.77
CA ARG A 48 5.50 -22.90 -13.02
C ARG A 48 6.23 -21.73 -13.69
N ASN A 49 6.19 -21.73 -15.01
CA ASN A 49 6.77 -20.67 -15.86
C ASN A 49 5.68 -19.95 -16.69
N ASP A 50 4.43 -20.35 -16.54
CA ASP A 50 3.32 -19.83 -17.32
C ASP A 50 3.10 -18.34 -17.01
N ILE A 51 2.78 -17.55 -18.03
CA ILE A 51 2.50 -16.11 -17.89
C ILE A 51 1.38 -15.88 -16.87
N GLU A 52 0.34 -16.71 -16.91
CA GLU A 52 -0.80 -16.63 -15.99
C GLU A 52 -0.38 -16.77 -14.53
N ALA A 53 0.53 -17.70 -14.23
CA ALA A 53 1.10 -17.84 -12.89
C ALA A 53 1.87 -16.57 -12.48
N LYS A 54 2.61 -15.97 -13.42
CA LYS A 54 3.48 -14.81 -13.17
C LYS A 54 2.72 -13.53 -12.94
N MET A 55 1.54 -13.40 -13.55
CA MET A 55 0.63 -12.30 -13.30
C MET A 55 0.19 -12.19 -11.84
N GLY A 56 0.22 -13.29 -11.07
CA GLY A 56 -0.04 -13.25 -9.62
C GLY A 56 0.88 -12.27 -8.87
N ASN A 57 2.11 -12.07 -9.34
CA ASN A 57 3.06 -11.13 -8.73
C ASN A 57 2.67 -9.65 -8.92
N LEU A 58 1.70 -9.32 -9.80
CA LEU A 58 1.20 -7.96 -9.98
C LEU A 58 0.14 -7.57 -8.93
N ILE A 59 -0.46 -8.52 -8.24
CA ILE A 59 -1.54 -8.26 -7.27
C ILE A 59 -1.05 -7.33 -6.16
N LEU A 60 0.10 -7.66 -5.55
CA LEU A 60 0.66 -6.87 -4.46
C LEU A 60 1.08 -5.44 -4.88
N PRO A 61 1.80 -5.23 -6.01
CA PRO A 61 2.03 -3.91 -6.60
C PRO A 61 0.75 -3.08 -6.77
N ILE A 62 -0.30 -3.68 -7.33
CA ILE A 62 -1.58 -2.99 -7.57
C ILE A 62 -2.21 -2.56 -6.25
N ILE A 63 -2.24 -3.43 -5.25
CA ILE A 63 -2.78 -3.11 -3.92
C ILE A 63 -2.01 -1.92 -3.32
N PHE A 64 -0.69 -1.89 -3.39
CA PHE A 64 0.11 -0.77 -2.88
C PHE A 64 -0.21 0.54 -3.58
N VAL A 65 -0.32 0.53 -4.92
CA VAL A 65 -0.69 1.74 -5.67
C VAL A 65 -2.10 2.21 -5.30
N LEU A 66 -3.07 1.30 -5.19
CA LEU A 66 -4.44 1.64 -4.81
C LEU A 66 -4.53 2.24 -3.41
N ILE A 67 -3.88 1.62 -2.42
CA ILE A 67 -3.84 2.14 -1.04
C ILE A 67 -3.14 3.50 -1.02
N GLY A 68 -2.02 3.63 -1.73
CA GLY A 68 -1.28 4.89 -1.81
C GLY A 68 -2.11 6.01 -2.43
N LEU A 69 -2.85 5.72 -3.51
CA LEU A 69 -3.79 6.67 -4.13
C LEU A 69 -4.92 7.05 -3.19
N LEU A 70 -5.52 6.10 -2.47
CA LEU A 70 -6.56 6.39 -1.48
C LEU A 70 -6.02 7.33 -0.39
N LEU A 71 -4.81 7.11 0.10
CA LEU A 71 -4.18 7.97 1.12
C LEU A 71 -3.84 9.37 0.57
N CYS A 72 -3.42 9.48 -0.69
CA CYS A 72 -3.13 10.76 -1.33
C CYS A 72 -4.39 11.57 -1.66
N LEU A 73 -5.45 10.90 -2.14
CA LEU A 73 -6.68 11.52 -2.64
C LEU A 73 -7.79 11.64 -1.57
N ALA A 74 -7.60 11.04 -0.40
CA ALA A 74 -8.56 11.16 0.69
C ALA A 74 -8.84 12.63 1.02
N LYS A 75 -10.12 12.98 1.09
CA LYS A 75 -10.56 14.33 1.45
C LYS A 75 -10.13 14.66 2.88
N GLY A 76 -9.88 15.95 3.12
CA GLY A 76 -9.46 16.43 4.44
C GLY A 76 -10.44 16.07 5.56
N GLU A 77 -11.73 16.00 5.27
CA GLU A 77 -12.78 15.60 6.21
C GLU A 77 -12.69 14.12 6.58
N THR A 78 -12.48 13.24 5.60
CA THR A 78 -12.31 11.80 5.82
C THR A 78 -11.06 11.52 6.67
N LEU A 79 -9.95 12.20 6.36
CA LEU A 79 -8.71 12.09 7.13
C LEU A 79 -8.87 12.65 8.56
N ALA A 80 -9.66 13.71 8.75
CA ALA A 80 -9.96 14.26 10.06
C ALA A 80 -10.85 13.31 10.89
N ASN A 81 -11.81 12.62 10.27
CA ASN A 81 -12.62 11.60 10.95
C ASN A 81 -11.77 10.38 11.35
N VAL A 82 -10.87 9.93 10.48
CA VAL A 82 -9.91 8.86 10.83
C VAL A 82 -9.00 9.30 11.97
N HIS A 83 -8.57 10.57 11.99
CA HIS A 83 -7.80 11.12 13.11
C HIS A 83 -8.57 11.08 14.44
N LYS A 84 -9.84 11.51 14.44
CA LYS A 84 -10.71 11.46 15.62
C LYS A 84 -10.96 10.02 16.11
N ILE A 85 -11.18 9.08 15.20
CA ILE A 85 -11.34 7.66 15.54
C ILE A 85 -10.05 7.13 16.16
N ARG A 86 -8.89 7.46 15.58
CA ARG A 86 -7.58 7.08 16.14
C ARG A 86 -7.42 7.65 17.54
N GLU A 87 -7.75 8.92 17.76
CA GLU A 87 -7.68 9.55 19.08
C GLU A 87 -8.59 8.86 20.10
N SER A 88 -9.84 8.57 19.72
CA SER A 88 -10.79 7.81 20.55
C SER A 88 -10.27 6.40 20.88
N PHE A 89 -9.66 5.73 19.91
CA PHE A 89 -9.08 4.42 20.14
C PHE A 89 -7.89 4.50 21.09
N TRP A 90 -6.98 5.45 20.88
CA TRP A 90 -5.80 5.64 21.73
C TRP A 90 -6.14 6.13 23.15
N SER A 91 -7.24 6.88 23.34
CA SER A 91 -7.69 7.28 24.68
C SER A 91 -8.17 6.10 25.52
N ILE A 92 -8.71 5.04 24.89
CA ILE A 92 -9.07 3.80 25.58
C ILE A 92 -7.82 3.10 26.16
N PHE A 93 -6.70 3.14 25.45
CA PHE A 93 -5.45 2.48 25.87
C PHE A 93 -4.56 3.33 26.80
N HIS A 94 -4.63 4.66 26.70
CA HIS A 94 -3.75 5.57 27.43
C HIS A 94 -4.43 6.42 28.50
N GLY A 95 -5.61 6.00 28.97
CA GLY A 95 -6.29 6.45 30.20
C GLY A 95 -5.85 7.81 30.76
N LYS A 96 -6.66 8.83 30.47
CA LYS A 96 -7.10 9.71 31.56
C LYS A 96 -8.53 9.34 31.88
#